data_AF-A0A969T748-F1
#
_entry.id   AF-A0A969T748-F1
#
_cell.length_a   1.000
_cell.length_b   1.000
_cell.length_c   1.000
_cell.angle_alpha   90.00
_cell.angle_beta   90.00
_cell.angle_gamma   90.00
#
_symmetry.space_group_name_H-M   'P 1'
#
loop_
_entity.id
_entity.type
_entity.pdbx_description
1 polymer ?
#
loop_
_entity_poly.entity_id
_entity_poly.type
_entity_poly.pdbx_seq_one_letter_code
_entity_poly.pdbx_strand_id
1 'polypeptide(L)'
;MKSVFLTFLILFFSISTSLYHAIGQEDSLKTRPKIGLVLSGGGAKGLMHIGVLKLIEKYNIPIDYITGTSMGSIVGALYSIGHSADEIEKIAKNLDWEEVLMAVQNGDLFQLKKKTKKESMSLKCL
;
A
#
# COMPACT_ATOMS: atom_id res chain seq x y z
N MET A 1 52.97 -26.50 37.19
CA MET A 1 52.79 -25.21 36.48
C MET A 1 52.15 -25.35 35.10
N LYS A 2 52.61 -26.28 34.24
CA LYS A 2 52.05 -26.50 32.88
C LYS A 2 50.56 -26.95 32.87
N SER A 3 50.16 -27.81 33.81
CA SER A 3 48.77 -28.29 33.93
C SER A 3 47.78 -27.19 34.33
N VAL A 4 48.18 -26.30 35.23
CA VAL A 4 47.37 -25.16 35.69
C VAL A 4 47.10 -24.20 34.54
N PHE A 5 48.14 -23.89 33.74
CA PHE A 5 48.01 -23.04 32.55
C PHE A 5 47.07 -23.64 31.50
N LEU A 6 47.12 -24.96 31.29
CA LEU A 6 46.25 -25.66 30.34
C LEU A 6 44.77 -25.61 30.77
N THR A 7 44.48 -25.74 32.07
CA THR A 7 43.11 -25.58 32.59
C THR A 7 42.56 -24.17 32.40
N PHE A 8 43.38 -23.12 32.58
CA PHE A 8 42.95 -21.74 32.33
C PHE A 8 42.66 -21.49 30.85
N LEU A 9 43.45 -22.07 29.94
CA LEU A 9 43.24 -21.95 28.50
C LEU A 9 41.91 -22.59 28.06
N ILE A 10 41.60 -23.78 28.59
CA ILE A 10 40.35 -24.50 28.29
C ILE A 10 39.13 -23.73 28.81
N LEU A 11 39.24 -23.15 30.00
CA LEU A 11 38.16 -22.34 30.59
C LEU A 11 37.92 -21.07 29.77
N PHE A 12 38.98 -20.39 29.35
CA PHE A 12 38.90 -19.21 28.49
C PHE A 12 38.22 -19.51 27.15
N PHE A 13 38.58 -20.64 26.52
CA PHE A 13 37.97 -21.07 25.26
C PHE A 13 36.47 -21.40 25.44
N SER A 14 36.11 -22.06 26.54
CA SER A 14 34.72 -22.44 26.84
C SER A 14 33.82 -21.24 27.13
N ILE A 15 34.36 -20.22 27.81
CA ILE A 15 33.64 -18.97 28.08
C ILE A 15 33.48 -18.16 26.78
N SER A 16 34.53 -18.11 25.97
CA SER A 16 34.51 -17.39 24.69
C SER A 16 33.50 -17.99 23.72
N THR A 17 33.43 -19.33 23.60
CA THR A 17 32.44 -19.99 22.73
C THR A 17 31.00 -19.79 23.20
N SER A 18 30.74 -19.81 24.51
CA SER A 18 29.42 -19.52 25.07
C SER A 18 29.01 -18.06 24.84
N LEU A 19 29.98 -17.13 24.91
CA LEU A 19 29.78 -15.73 24.57
C LEU A 19 29.47 -15.55 23.07
N TYR A 20 30.20 -16.22 22.17
CA TYR A 20 29.93 -16.22 20.72
C TYR A 20 28.54 -16.77 20.37
N HIS A 21 28.03 -17.76 21.11
CA HIS A 21 26.69 -18.29 20.89
C HIS A 21 25.59 -17.31 21.32
N ALA A 22 25.84 -16.50 22.37
CA ALA A 22 24.92 -15.47 22.84
C ALA A 22 24.84 -14.26 21.89
N ILE A 23 25.95 -13.89 21.23
CA ILE A 23 25.96 -12.82 20.21
C ILE A 23 25.54 -13.30 18.81
N GLY A 24 25.33 -14.61 18.60
CA GLY A 24 24.93 -15.20 17.32
C GLY A 24 23.42 -15.36 17.10
N GLN A 25 22.58 -14.80 18.00
CA GLN A 25 21.11 -14.92 17.94
C GLN A 25 20.39 -13.56 17.94
N GLU A 26 20.80 -12.64 17.08
CA GLU A 26 19.98 -11.57 16.49
C GLU A 26 20.52 -11.46 15.04
N ASP A 27 19.80 -11.65 13.94
CA ASP A 27 18.46 -11.24 13.56
C ASP A 27 17.83 -12.29 12.64
N SER A 28 16.79 -13.01 13.10
CA SER A 28 15.71 -13.26 12.16
C SER A 28 15.05 -11.91 11.98
N LEU A 29 15.34 -11.19 10.89
CA LEU A 29 14.58 -10.02 10.47
C LEU A 29 13.12 -10.45 10.38
N LYS A 30 12.37 -10.37 11.50
CA LYS A 30 10.92 -10.52 11.52
C LYS A 30 10.39 -9.26 10.88
N THR A 31 10.52 -9.20 9.56
CA THR A 31 9.83 -8.23 8.74
C THR A 31 8.35 -8.31 9.12
N ARG A 32 7.74 -7.14 9.35
CA ARG A 32 6.31 -7.11 9.67
C ARG A 32 5.54 -7.94 8.62
N PRO A 33 4.45 -8.61 9.01
CA PRO A 33 3.60 -9.28 8.04
C PRO A 33 3.22 -8.31 6.91
N LYS A 34 3.29 -8.82 5.67
CA LYS A 34 2.85 -8.07 4.49
C LYS A 34 1.34 -8.08 4.43
N ILE A 35 0.74 -6.92 4.16
CA ILE A 35 -0.71 -6.73 4.14
C ILE A 35 -1.16 -6.46 2.71
N GLY A 36 -1.99 -7.36 2.18
CA GLY A 36 -2.67 -7.18 0.90
C GLY A 36 -4.12 -6.72 1.11
N LEU A 37 -4.50 -5.64 0.45
CA LEU A 37 -5.87 -5.12 0.40
C LEU A 37 -6.54 -5.55 -0.92
N VAL A 38 -7.68 -6.22 -0.83
CA VAL A 38 -8.47 -6.70 -1.98
C VAL A 38 -9.78 -5.93 -2.05
N LEU A 39 -10.00 -5.18 -3.12
CA LEU A 39 -11.17 -4.33 -3.34
C LEU A 39 -12.09 -4.94 -4.41
N SER A 40 -13.22 -5.51 -3.99
CA SER A 40 -14.20 -6.10 -4.90
C SER A 40 -14.87 -5.05 -5.83
N GLY A 41 -15.50 -5.52 -6.89
CA GLY A 41 -16.39 -4.70 -7.72
C GLY A 41 -17.73 -4.39 -7.04
N GLY A 42 -18.60 -3.67 -7.74
CA GLY A 42 -19.94 -3.30 -7.23
C GLY A 42 -20.61 -2.11 -7.91
N GLY A 43 -20.12 -1.66 -9.06
CA GLY A 43 -20.62 -0.45 -9.73
C GLY A 43 -20.49 0.79 -8.84
N ALA A 44 -21.49 1.68 -8.90
CA ALA A 44 -21.52 2.90 -8.07
C ALA A 44 -21.46 2.62 -6.56
N LYS A 45 -21.97 1.47 -6.09
CA LYS A 45 -21.88 1.08 -4.66
C LYS A 45 -20.44 0.77 -4.22
N GLY A 46 -19.54 0.49 -5.17
CA GLY A 46 -18.12 0.24 -4.91
C GLY A 46 -17.37 1.43 -4.30
N LEU A 47 -17.96 2.64 -4.32
CA LEU A 47 -17.43 3.80 -3.60
C LEU A 47 -17.36 3.61 -2.08
N MET A 48 -18.04 2.59 -1.53
CA MET A 48 -17.90 2.20 -0.12
C MET A 48 -16.45 1.91 0.28
N HIS A 49 -15.60 1.48 -0.67
CA HIS A 49 -14.18 1.22 -0.42
C HIS A 49 -13.45 2.46 0.10
N ILE A 50 -13.90 3.66 -0.25
CA ILE A 50 -13.35 4.92 0.26
C ILE A 50 -13.50 4.99 1.78
N GLY A 51 -14.64 4.57 2.33
CA GLY A 51 -14.86 4.52 3.78
C GLY A 51 -13.93 3.54 4.48
N VAL A 52 -13.63 2.40 3.85
CA VAL A 52 -12.65 1.43 4.37
C VAL A 52 -11.24 2.03 4.37
N LEU A 53 -10.85 2.73 3.30
CA LEU A 53 -9.55 3.39 3.23
C LEU A 53 -9.39 4.45 4.33
N LYS A 54 -10.42 5.26 4.62
CA LYS A 54 -10.40 6.21 5.74
C LYS A 54 -10.13 5.54 7.09
N LEU A 55 -10.69 4.35 7.32
CA LEU A 55 -10.43 3.59 8.54
C LEU A 55 -9.00 3.05 8.57
N ILE A 56 -8.51 2.53 7.44
CA ILE A 56 -7.13 2.03 7.32
C ILE A 56 -6.13 3.17 7.62
N GLU A 57 -6.33 4.35 7.05
CA GLU A 57 -5.54 5.55 7.33
C GLU A 57 -5.63 5.93 8.82
N LYS A 58 -6.85 6.00 9.37
CA LYS A 58 -7.08 6.34 10.79
C LYS A 58 -6.34 5.42 11.76
N TYR A 59 -6.25 4.14 11.46
CA TYR A 59 -5.54 3.15 12.28
C TYR A 59 -4.08 2.93 11.87
N ASN A 60 -3.56 3.69 10.91
CA ASN A 60 -2.20 3.57 10.37
C ASN A 60 -1.84 2.13 9.94
N ILE A 61 -2.78 1.42 9.30
CA ILE A 61 -2.56 0.05 8.84
C ILE A 61 -1.67 0.06 7.58
N PRO A 62 -0.46 -0.52 7.60
CA PRO A 62 0.47 -0.38 6.50
C PRO A 62 0.20 -1.40 5.37
N ILE A 63 -0.46 -0.95 4.30
CA ILE A 63 -0.75 -1.77 3.12
C ILE A 63 0.49 -1.91 2.23
N ASP A 64 0.84 -3.13 1.82
CA ASP A 64 1.94 -3.41 0.90
C ASP A 64 1.47 -3.69 -0.54
N TYR A 65 0.27 -4.25 -0.67
CA TYR A 65 -0.29 -4.65 -1.97
C TYR A 65 -1.74 -4.25 -2.04
N ILE A 66 -2.16 -3.75 -3.21
CA ILE A 66 -3.56 -3.44 -3.49
C ILE A 66 -3.94 -4.12 -4.78
N THR A 67 -5.07 -4.82 -4.76
CA THR A 67 -5.70 -5.36 -5.96
C THR A 67 -7.18 -5.00 -5.94
N GLY A 68 -7.78 -4.82 -7.11
CA GLY A 68 -9.19 -4.53 -7.18
C GLY A 68 -9.83 -4.84 -8.52
N THR A 69 -11.14 -5.03 -8.52
CA THR A 69 -11.95 -5.31 -9.72
C THR A 69 -12.98 -4.21 -9.96
N SER A 70 -13.14 -3.78 -11.23
CA SER A 70 -14.10 -2.74 -11.62
C SER A 70 -13.93 -1.46 -10.79
N MET A 71 -14.96 -1.01 -10.06
CA MET A 71 -14.87 0.16 -9.19
C MET A 71 -13.78 0.04 -8.13
N GLY A 72 -13.55 -1.17 -7.59
CA GLY A 72 -12.45 -1.42 -6.67
C GLY A 72 -11.07 -1.22 -7.29
N SER A 73 -10.92 -1.46 -8.61
CA SER A 73 -9.68 -1.14 -9.35
C SER A 73 -9.45 0.37 -9.41
N ILE A 74 -10.51 1.14 -9.67
CA ILE A 74 -10.42 2.60 -9.80
C ILE A 74 -10.01 3.21 -8.46
N VAL A 75 -10.73 2.87 -7.38
CA VAL A 75 -10.43 3.36 -6.03
C VAL A 75 -9.04 2.90 -5.57
N GLY A 76 -8.71 1.62 -5.78
CA GLY A 76 -7.41 1.06 -5.41
C GLY A 76 -6.24 1.69 -6.18
N ALA A 77 -6.42 2.00 -7.46
CA ALA A 77 -5.40 2.66 -8.27
C ALA A 77 -5.16 4.10 -7.80
N LEU A 78 -6.22 4.88 -7.55
CA LEU A 78 -6.09 6.25 -7.03
C LEU A 78 -5.36 6.27 -5.69
N TYR A 79 -5.71 5.33 -4.80
CA TYR A 79 -5.04 5.22 -3.50
C TYR A 79 -3.56 4.80 -3.65
N SER A 80 -3.27 3.85 -4.55
CA SER A 80 -1.91 3.37 -4.80
C SER A 80 -0.97 4.43 -5.38
N ILE A 81 -1.50 5.41 -6.13
CA ILE A 81 -0.70 6.54 -6.64
C ILE A 81 -0.54 7.69 -5.64
N GLY A 82 -1.00 7.50 -4.39
CA GLY A 82 -0.76 8.41 -3.28
C GLY A 82 -1.88 9.38 -2.95
N HIS A 83 -3.08 9.22 -3.54
CA HIS A 83 -4.23 10.00 -3.08
C HIS A 83 -4.73 9.48 -1.74
N SER A 84 -4.96 10.40 -0.80
CA SER A 84 -5.65 10.12 0.46
C SER A 84 -7.11 9.72 0.22
N ALA A 85 -7.70 9.00 1.16
CA ALA A 85 -9.10 8.60 1.08
C ALA A 85 -10.06 9.81 0.95
N ASP A 86 -9.72 10.95 1.58
CA ASP A 86 -10.50 12.19 1.46
C ASP A 86 -10.39 12.84 0.08
N GLU A 87 -9.22 12.80 -0.56
CA GLU A 87 -9.05 13.29 -1.94
C GLU A 87 -9.82 12.41 -2.92
N ILE A 88 -9.77 11.08 -2.74
CA ILE A 88 -10.54 10.14 -3.55
C ILE A 88 -12.03 10.40 -3.37
N GLU A 89 -12.50 10.68 -2.15
CA GLU A 89 -13.89 11.06 -1.91
C GLU A 89 -14.29 12.34 -2.65
N LYS A 90 -13.43 13.37 -2.65
CA LYS A 90 -13.68 14.62 -3.38
C LYS A 90 -13.75 14.38 -4.88
N ILE A 91 -12.81 13.61 -5.43
CA ILE A 91 -12.80 13.21 -6.84
C ILE A 91 -14.12 12.48 -7.15
N ALA A 92 -14.50 11.51 -6.32
CA ALA A 92 -15.70 10.72 -6.50
C ALA A 92 -17.00 11.54 -6.46
N LYS A 93 -17.08 12.57 -5.61
CA LYS A 93 -18.25 13.46 -5.53
C LYS A 93 -18.39 14.40 -6.72
N ASN A 94 -17.28 14.73 -7.37
CA ASN A 94 -17.25 15.69 -8.48
C ASN A 94 -17.25 15.02 -9.87
N LEU A 95 -17.23 13.69 -9.93
CA LEU A 95 -17.28 12.93 -11.18
C LEU A 95 -18.73 12.72 -11.64
N ASP A 96 -18.95 12.91 -12.93
CA ASP A 96 -20.14 12.39 -13.61
C ASP A 96 -19.96 10.88 -13.83
N TRP A 97 -20.57 10.10 -12.92
CA TRP A 97 -20.47 8.64 -12.95
C TRP A 97 -21.14 8.01 -14.17
N GLU A 98 -22.15 8.66 -14.74
CA GLU A 98 -22.83 8.15 -15.94
C GLU A 98 -21.89 8.24 -17.14
N GLU A 99 -21.25 9.41 -17.31
CA GLU A 99 -20.24 9.61 -18.36
C GLU A 99 -19.05 8.64 -18.20
N VAL A 100 -18.55 8.44 -16.97
CA VAL A 100 -17.45 7.52 -16.69
C VAL A 100 -17.84 6.06 -17.00
N LEU A 101 -19.01 5.61 -16.55
CA LEU A 101 -19.45 4.24 -16.75
C LEU A 101 -19.69 3.94 -18.23
N MET A 102 -20.31 4.88 -18.96
CA MET A 102 -20.50 4.77 -20.40
C MET A 102 -19.16 4.68 -21.15
N ALA A 103 -18.18 5.52 -20.79
CA ALA A 103 -16.86 5.49 -21.42
C ALA A 103 -16.11 4.17 -21.14
N VAL A 104 -16.22 3.63 -19.93
CA VAL A 104 -15.63 2.32 -19.57
C VAL A 104 -16.29 1.18 -20.36
N GLN A 105 -17.63 1.19 -20.48
CA GLN A 105 -18.37 0.16 -21.21
C GLN A 105 -18.10 0.19 -22.72
N ASN A 106 -17.99 1.38 -23.29
CA ASN A 106 -17.75 1.56 -24.73
C ASN A 106 -16.27 1.43 -25.12
N GLY A 107 -15.36 1.24 -24.15
CA GLY A 107 -13.92 1.17 -24.38
C GLY A 107 -13.29 2.51 -24.81
N ASP A 108 -14.00 3.63 -24.64
CA ASP A 108 -13.70 4.92 -25.25
C ASP A 108 -13.10 5.93 -24.26
N LEU A 109 -12.29 5.44 -23.32
CA LEU A 109 -11.62 6.24 -22.28
C LEU A 109 -10.76 7.39 -22.82
N PHE A 110 -10.32 7.28 -24.09
CA PHE A 110 -9.54 8.33 -24.77
C PHE A 110 -10.35 9.62 -25.04
N GLN A 111 -11.67 9.53 -25.17
CA GLN A 111 -12.52 10.70 -25.48
C GLN A 111 -12.75 11.59 -24.25
N LEU A 112 -12.82 11.01 -23.05
CA LEU A 112 -12.89 11.76 -21.79
C LEU A 112 -11.69 12.72 -21.68
N LYS A 113 -10.48 12.24 -22.00
CA LYS A 113 -9.25 13.04 -21.98
C LYS A 113 -9.28 14.23 -22.96
N LYS A 114 -9.98 14.11 -24.09
CA LYS A 114 -10.18 15.20 -25.05
C LYS A 114 -11.17 16.25 -24.55
N LYS A 115 -12.26 15.83 -23.91
CA LYS A 115 -13.30 16.72 -23.37
C LYS A 115 -12.78 17.55 -22.20
N THR A 116 -12.11 16.93 -21.23
CA THR A 116 -11.50 17.64 -20.09
C THR A 116 -10.42 18.64 -20.53
N LYS A 117 -9.63 18.30 -21.57
CA LYS A 117 -8.62 19.22 -22.12
C LYS A 117 -9.26 20.43 -22.80
N LYS A 118 -10.37 20.23 -23.54
CA LYS A 118 -11.14 21.29 -24.20
C LYS A 118 -11.79 22.25 -23.18
N GLU A 119 -12.36 21.72 -22.11
CA GLU A 119 -12.95 22.53 -21.03
C GLU A 119 -11.89 23.31 -20.23
N SER A 120 -10.76 22.69 -19.90
CA SER A 120 -9.65 23.39 -19.21
C SER A 120 -9.03 24.51 -20.06
N MET A 121 -9.09 24.37 -21.38
CA MET A 121 -8.57 25.34 -22.34
C MET A 121 -9.56 26.50 -22.54
N SER A 122 -10.86 26.24 -22.48
CA SER A 122 -11.90 27.27 -22.52
C SER A 122 -11.93 28.14 -21.26
N LEU A 123 -11.65 27.56 -20.08
CA LEU A 123 -11.59 28.30 -18.81
C LEU A 123 -10.32 29.16 -18.65
N LYS A 124 -9.26 28.86 -19.41
CA LYS A 124 -8.02 29.67 -19.43
C LYS A 124 -8.08 30.85 -20.41
N CYS A 125 -9.10 30.91 -21.25
CA CYS A 125 -9.33 31.99 -22.22
C CYS A 125 -10.37 33.02 -21.75
N LEU A 126 -10.90 32.86 -20.53
CA LEU A 126 -11.73 33.85 -19.82
C LEU A 126 -10.91 34.44 -18.67
#